data_AF-A0A0Q3KUW0-F1
#
_entry.id   AF-A0A0Q3KUW0-F1
#
_cell.length_a   1.000
_cell.length_b   1.000
_cell.length_c   1.000
_cell.angle_alpha   90.00
_cell.angle_beta   90.00
_cell.angle_gamma   90.00
#
_symmetry.space_group_name_H-M   'P 1'
#
loop_
_entity.id
_entity.type
_entity.pdbx_description
1 polymer ?
#
loop_
_entity_poly.entity_id
_entity_poly.type
_entity_poly.pdbx_seq_one_letter_code
_entity_poly.pdbx_strand_id
1 'polypeptide(L)'
;MDEQEFRRMLDLFPVVRSRDYCKPESESSSKGTTQQARSLIEGPKKEPSAAEDLFLRKLKLAAEKKVGATKAELFCKTFEEAHEKLVYKELNLDAAQRFLDAYKS
;
A
#
# COMPACT_ATOMS: atom_id res chain seq x y z
N MET A 1 -9.32 -35.47 -21.41
CA MET A 1 -8.99 -34.16 -20.83
C MET A 1 -7.63 -33.79 -21.38
N ASP A 2 -7.53 -32.63 -22.04
CA ASP A 2 -6.27 -32.17 -22.60
C ASP A 2 -5.27 -31.80 -21.48
N GLU A 3 -3.98 -31.90 -21.74
CA GLU A 3 -2.95 -31.62 -20.73
C GLU A 3 -2.97 -30.13 -20.32
N GLN A 4 -3.33 -29.23 -21.23
CA GLN A 4 -3.48 -27.81 -20.91
C GLN A 4 -4.73 -27.56 -20.07
N GLU A 5 -5.83 -28.27 -20.34
CA GLU A 5 -7.05 -28.21 -19.52
C GLU A 5 -6.79 -28.73 -18.10
N PHE A 6 -6.08 -29.85 -17.98
CA PHE A 6 -5.72 -30.41 -16.69
C PHE A 6 -4.84 -29.46 -15.88
N ARG A 7 -3.82 -28.85 -16.52
CA ARG A 7 -2.98 -27.81 -15.88
C ARG A 7 -3.79 -26.60 -15.43
N ARG A 8 -4.70 -26.08 -16.26
CA ARG A 8 -5.60 -24.98 -15.89
C ARG A 8 -6.48 -25.33 -14.68
N MET A 9 -6.90 -26.59 -14.58
CA MET A 9 -7.69 -27.07 -13.44
C MET A 9 -6.87 -27.18 -12.17
N LEU A 10 -5.63 -27.67 -12.25
CA LEU A 10 -4.71 -27.71 -11.10
C LEU A 10 -4.36 -26.31 -10.61
N ASP A 11 -4.23 -25.36 -11.53
CA ASP A 11 -4.05 -23.95 -11.24
C ASP A 11 -5.24 -23.34 -10.48
N LEU A 12 -6.38 -24.00 -10.26
CA LEU A 12 -7.42 -23.47 -9.35
C LEU A 12 -7.03 -23.60 -7.87
N PHE A 13 -6.16 -24.55 -7.53
CA PHE A 13 -5.79 -24.85 -6.16
C PHE A 13 -4.56 -24.04 -5.73
N PRO A 14 -4.66 -23.19 -4.69
CA PRO A 14 -3.53 -22.36 -4.24
C PRO A 14 -2.29 -23.15 -3.87
N VAL A 15 -2.45 -24.38 -3.39
CA VAL A 15 -1.34 -25.26 -2.97
C VAL A 15 -0.42 -25.68 -4.13
N VAL A 16 -0.93 -25.70 -5.36
CA VAL A 16 -0.18 -26.12 -6.56
C VAL A 16 0.45 -24.90 -7.25
N ARG A 17 0.03 -23.69 -6.89
CA ARG A 17 0.57 -22.45 -7.44
C ARG A 17 1.89 -22.11 -6.76
N SER A 18 2.85 -21.62 -7.55
CA SER A 18 3.99 -20.91 -6.98
C SER A 18 3.51 -19.65 -6.26
N ARG A 19 4.26 -19.20 -5.24
CA ARG A 19 3.92 -17.98 -4.49
C ARG A 19 3.77 -16.76 -5.39
N ASP A 20 4.49 -16.75 -6.50
CA ASP A 20 4.52 -15.63 -7.46
C ASP A 20 3.62 -15.89 -8.69
N TYR A 21 2.65 -16.79 -8.59
CA TYR A 21 1.70 -17.08 -9.67
C TYR A 21 0.75 -15.91 -9.91
N CYS A 22 0.93 -15.22 -11.04
CA CYS A 22 -0.04 -14.28 -11.60
C CYS A 22 -0.79 -14.97 -12.74
N LYS A 23 -2.10 -15.17 -12.58
CA LYS A 23 -2.95 -15.72 -13.64
C LYS A 23 -2.97 -14.74 -14.82
N PRO A 24 -2.55 -15.13 -16.03
CA PRO A 24 -2.78 -14.31 -17.20
C PRO A 24 -4.29 -14.33 -17.49
N GLU A 25 -4.99 -13.29 -17.06
CA GLU A 25 -6.36 -13.01 -17.48
C GLU A 25 -6.30 -12.61 -18.96
N SER A 26 -6.49 -13.58 -19.85
CA SER A 26 -6.69 -13.27 -21.26
C SER A 26 -8.00 -12.52 -21.43
N GLU A 27 -7.84 -11.26 -21.85
CA GLU A 27 -8.80 -10.37 -22.51
C GLU A 27 -9.73 -9.54 -21.62
N SER A 28 -9.13 -8.56 -20.92
CA SER A 28 -9.67 -7.21 -21.00
C SER A 28 -8.56 -6.21 -21.30
N SER A 29 -8.77 -5.52 -22.41
CA SER A 29 -7.88 -4.59 -23.08
C SER A 29 -7.47 -3.39 -22.22
N SER A 30 -6.17 -3.22 -21.98
CA SER A 30 -5.54 -1.89 -21.95
C SER A 30 -4.02 -2.00 -22.13
N LYS A 31 -3.56 -1.33 -23.19
CA LYS A 31 -2.17 -1.21 -23.67
C LYS A 31 -1.19 -0.75 -22.57
N GLY A 32 0.03 -1.29 -22.61
CA GLY A 32 1.14 -0.76 -21.82
C GLY A 32 2.46 -1.48 -22.05
N THR A 33 3.07 -1.29 -23.22
CA THR A 33 4.51 -1.51 -23.45
C THR A 33 5.31 -0.75 -22.40
N THR A 34 6.35 -1.34 -21.79
CA THR A 34 7.76 -0.86 -21.84
C THR A 34 8.67 -1.73 -20.98
N GLN A 35 9.85 -1.93 -21.54
CA GLN A 35 10.97 -2.75 -21.16
C GLN A 35 11.61 -2.35 -19.82
N GLN A 36 12.47 -3.24 -19.34
CA GLN A 36 13.49 -2.96 -18.32
C GLN A 36 14.13 -1.57 -18.49
N ALA A 37 14.11 -0.78 -17.42
CA ALA A 37 15.12 0.24 -17.18
C ALA A 37 15.40 0.32 -15.68
N ARG A 38 16.68 0.30 -15.36
CA ARG A 38 17.24 0.32 -14.02
C ARG A 38 17.17 1.77 -13.50
N SER A 39 16.79 1.89 -12.23
CA SER A 39 17.17 2.95 -11.29
C SER A 39 17.08 4.41 -11.77
N LEU A 40 15.99 5.07 -11.40
CA LEU A 40 16.04 6.48 -10.99
C LEU A 40 15.10 6.65 -9.80
N ILE A 41 15.65 7.21 -8.73
CA ILE A 41 14.97 7.55 -7.49
C ILE A 41 13.94 8.62 -7.84
N GLU A 42 12.71 8.21 -8.13
CA GLU A 42 11.54 9.07 -7.95
C GLU A 42 10.83 8.59 -6.70
N GLY A 43 10.67 9.51 -5.74
CA GLY A 43 10.01 9.23 -4.48
C GLY A 43 8.65 8.58 -4.71
N PRO A 44 8.26 7.61 -3.87
CA PRO A 44 7.01 6.91 -4.06
C PRO A 44 5.86 7.92 -4.01
N LYS A 45 5.19 8.15 -5.15
CA LYS A 45 3.81 8.61 -5.12
C LYS A 45 3.03 7.52 -4.41
N LYS A 46 2.75 7.74 -3.13
CA LYS A 46 1.88 6.86 -2.36
C LYS A 46 0.51 6.93 -2.98
N GLU A 47 0.17 5.90 -3.73
CA GLU A 47 -1.23 5.54 -3.87
C GLU A 47 -1.73 5.29 -2.44
N PRO A 48 -2.73 6.05 -1.94
CA PRO A 48 -3.22 5.86 -0.59
C PRO A 48 -3.73 4.42 -0.49
N SER A 49 -3.16 3.65 0.43
CA SER A 49 -3.71 2.33 0.70
C SER A 49 -5.14 2.53 1.24
N ALA A 50 -6.06 1.63 0.88
CA ALA A 50 -7.45 1.72 1.34
C ALA A 50 -7.56 1.83 2.89
N ALA A 51 -6.55 1.32 3.62
CA ALA A 51 -6.44 1.42 5.06
C ALA A 51 -6.01 2.83 5.55
N GLU A 52 -5.04 3.48 4.90
CA GLU A 52 -4.65 4.86 5.21
C GLU A 52 -5.82 5.83 4.98
N ASP A 53 -6.57 5.63 3.89
CA ASP A 53 -7.78 6.39 3.60
C ASP A 53 -8.86 6.25 4.69
N LEU A 54 -9.03 5.03 5.23
CA LEU A 54 -9.98 4.79 6.32
C LEU A 54 -9.55 5.48 7.62
N PHE A 55 -8.26 5.49 7.93
CA PHE A 55 -7.74 6.19 9.10
C PHE A 55 -7.92 7.70 8.98
N LEU A 56 -7.51 8.30 7.86
CA LEU A 56 -7.63 9.75 7.64
C LEU A 56 -9.09 10.23 7.66
N ARG A 57 -10.03 9.43 7.13
CA ARG A 57 -11.46 9.72 7.25
C ARG A 57 -11.94 9.73 8.71
N LYS A 58 -11.54 8.73 9.50
CA LYS A 58 -11.87 8.69 10.94
C LYS A 58 -11.24 9.84 11.70
N LEU A 59 -10.01 10.20 11.36
CA LEU A 59 -9.30 11.35 11.93
C LEU A 59 -10.04 12.65 11.62
N LYS A 60 -10.43 12.88 10.37
CA LYS A 60 -11.21 14.06 9.96
C LYS A 60 -12.52 14.14 10.71
N LEU A 61 -13.32 13.07 10.75
CA LEU A 61 -14.58 13.00 11.51
C LEU A 61 -14.39 13.35 12.99
N ALA A 62 -13.35 12.82 13.63
CA ALA A 62 -13.05 13.11 15.03
C ALA A 62 -12.60 14.57 15.26
N ALA A 63 -11.78 15.10 14.35
CA ALA A 63 -11.33 16.48 14.39
C ALA A 63 -12.50 17.45 14.16
N GLU A 64 -13.38 17.19 13.20
CA GLU A 64 -14.57 18.01 12.94
C GLU A 64 -15.46 18.12 14.18
N LYS A 65 -15.68 17.00 14.88
CA LYS A 65 -16.43 16.97 16.13
C LYS A 65 -15.79 17.81 17.24
N LYS A 66 -14.47 18.01 17.23
CA LYS A 66 -13.72 18.69 18.30
C LYS A 66 -13.43 20.16 17.99
N VAL A 67 -13.10 20.49 16.74
CA VAL A 67 -12.59 21.81 16.33
C VAL A 67 -13.42 22.47 15.23
N GLY A 68 -14.40 21.77 14.67
CA GLY A 68 -15.23 22.23 13.54
C GLY A 68 -14.58 22.00 12.17
N ALA A 69 -15.40 22.02 11.12
CA ALA A 69 -15.00 21.64 9.75
C ALA A 69 -13.75 22.37 9.24
N THR A 70 -13.73 23.70 9.30
CA THR A 70 -12.64 24.51 8.77
C THR A 70 -11.29 24.25 9.47
N LYS A 71 -11.31 24.05 10.80
CA LYS A 71 -10.09 23.76 11.56
C LYS A 71 -9.67 22.30 11.44
N ALA A 72 -10.63 21.40 11.23
CA ALA A 72 -10.35 19.98 11.05
C ALA A 72 -9.56 19.71 9.76
N GLU A 73 -9.87 20.42 8.67
CA GLU A 73 -9.11 20.30 7.42
C GLU A 73 -7.68 20.79 7.59
N LEU A 74 -7.49 21.93 8.25
CA LEU A 74 -6.15 22.42 8.56
C LEU A 74 -5.37 21.42 9.44
N PHE A 75 -6.02 20.85 10.45
CA PHE A 75 -5.43 19.84 11.32
C PHE A 75 -5.03 18.56 10.57
N CYS A 76 -5.89 18.05 9.68
CA CYS A 76 -5.56 16.85 8.91
C CYS A 76 -4.36 17.10 7.99
N LYS A 77 -4.31 18.27 7.34
CA LYS A 77 -3.18 18.65 6.49
C LYS A 77 -1.86 18.74 7.27
N THR A 78 -1.87 19.41 8.43
CA THR A 78 -0.66 19.53 9.26
C THR A 78 -0.23 18.17 9.83
N PHE A 79 -1.19 17.30 10.14
CA PHE A 79 -0.91 15.93 10.56
C PHE A 79 -0.24 15.11 9.45
N GLU A 80 -0.75 15.18 8.22
CA GLU A 80 -0.16 14.48 7.06
C GLU A 80 1.28 14.92 6.82
N GLU A 81 1.55 16.23 6.84
CA GLU A 81 2.90 16.79 6.69
C GLU A 81 3.84 16.31 7.80
N ALA A 82 3.37 16.31 9.06
CA ALA A 82 4.13 15.83 10.20
C ALA A 82 4.42 14.31 10.10
N HIS A 83 3.43 13.52 9.72
CA HIS A 83 3.57 12.07 9.52
C HIS A 83 4.58 11.77 8.41
N GLU A 84 4.51 12.47 7.27
CA GLU A 84 5.46 12.28 6.18
C GLU A 84 6.90 12.55 6.63
N LYS A 85 7.11 13.66 7.36
CA LYS A 85 8.42 14.04 7.88
C LYS A 85 8.95 13.01 8.87
N LEU A 86 8.14 12.64 9.87
CA LEU A 86 8.54 11.72 10.92
C LEU A 86 8.83 10.32 10.37
N VAL A 87 7.95 9.77 9.55
CA VAL A 87 8.04 8.36 9.11
C VAL A 87 9.02 8.16 7.95
N TYR A 88 9.09 9.10 7.00
CA TYR A 88 9.88 8.89 5.78
C TYR A 88 11.20 9.64 5.76
N LYS A 89 11.35 10.71 6.54
CA LYS A 89 12.56 11.55 6.54
C LYS A 89 13.38 11.39 7.82
N GLU A 90 12.72 11.29 8.97
CA GLU A 90 13.41 11.30 10.27
C GLU A 90 13.55 9.91 10.93
N LEU A 91 12.69 8.96 10.57
CA LEU A 91 12.75 7.61 11.13
C LEU A 91 14.03 6.89 10.67
N ASN A 92 14.96 6.71 11.60
CA ASN A 92 16.18 5.94 11.35
C ASN A 92 15.97 4.45 11.64
N LEU A 93 16.87 3.61 11.13
CA LEU A 93 16.79 2.16 11.28
C LEU A 93 16.84 1.71 12.75
N ASP A 94 17.63 2.38 13.58
CA ASP A 94 17.75 2.08 15.01
C ASP A 94 16.42 2.30 15.76
N ALA A 95 15.77 3.45 15.54
CA ALA A 95 14.46 3.75 16.10
C ALA A 95 13.40 2.76 15.59
N ALA A 96 13.40 2.45 14.30
CA ALA A 96 12.49 1.47 13.72
C ALA A 96 12.66 0.08 14.36
N GLN A 97 13.91 -0.36 14.55
CA GLN A 97 14.23 -1.64 15.20
C GLN A 97 13.71 -1.68 16.64
N ARG A 98 13.89 -0.59 17.40
CA ARG A 98 13.36 -0.49 18.77
C ARG A 98 11.84 -0.64 18.83
N PHE A 99 11.09 -0.11 17.86
CA PHE A 99 9.64 -0.32 17.79
C PHE A 99 9.29 -1.79 17.52
N LEU A 100 10.03 -2.46 16.65
CA LEU A 100 9.81 -3.88 16.34
C LEU A 100 10.14 -4.80 17.52
N ASP A 101 11.20 -4.47 18.26
CA ASP A 101 11.62 -5.26 19.43
C ASP A 101 10.65 -5.08 20.59
N ALA A 102 10.10 -3.88 20.78
CA ALA A 102 9.04 -3.62 21.75
C ALA A 102 7.76 -4.42 21.47
N TYR A 103 7.48 -4.75 20.21
CA TYR A 103 6.30 -5.54 19.82
C TYR A 103 6.49 -7.05 20.05
N LYS A 104 7.73 -7.50 20.28
CA LYS A 104 8.09 -8.91 20.48
C LYS A 104 8.25 -9.29 21.96
N SER A 105 8.30 -8.32 22.87
CA SER A 105 8.25 -8.55 24.33
C SER A 105 6.82 -8.65 24.82
#